data_AF-A0A5C5V365-F1
#
_entry.id   AF-A0A5C5V365-F1
#
_cell.length_a   1.000
_cell.length_b   1.000
_cell.length_c   1.000
_cell.angle_alpha   90.00
_cell.angle_beta   90.00
_cell.angle_gamma   90.00
#
_symmetry.space_group_name_H-M   'P 1'
#
loop_
_entity.id
_entity.type
_entity.pdbx_description
1 polymer ?
#
loop_
_entity_poly.entity_id
_entity_poly.type
_entity_poly.pdbx_seq_one_letter_code
_entity_poly.pdbx_strand_id
1 'polypeptide(L)'
;MIASPPACLGDVLPRYHTDPWFDEQVREETIDQDVRVRVIAPPVEQFDADRPTRLILYALPNGNTIEQTLGCQLREGLDWHFDIQHIAAQTRRLREVSPDENILLACLEAKGLSWPAWRRGAPERAEQIAAVYRAVKMLAPVDATDVTLAAHSGGGSFVWGVLDAHEQIPAEISRIALLDANYSYNEQSGHGAKFLEWLQENPNRRLIVLAYDDRNITYQGKRVVGPTGGTYRATGRMRDRFAQDFSIDESVEGDFQVIRALDGRITMQVHRNPENKILHTALVGDMNGLLYAATLGAPQAGAWGEFAGPRAYTDWIQPPPDATPSRPAAPPLPPRAADAIAGARFVEQVADLPPHQRESAIVQQLAAGNLPDRLRAFTPIKVTAADATGNEHSLTYMVTPDYLAVGADGDYVRMPMTPMSAQAIADRFGCTLPTARMVDQIDQNAVVKLAPRPLTERREALRTFAQHNAIIESQRAGAAGLICGVKKDLVLTNRLAERPGRVAIYGWRRLSGEPIQPVTTVHTRTYVDYSHGVRLVGREMLLDGQPTTFTAIVTDNNLAPLLSSAGPLHVLTYPTE
;
A
#
# COMPACT_ATOMS: atom_id res chain seq x y z
N MET A 1 -15.19 -16.72 11.15
CA MET A 1 -14.60 -16.18 12.40
C MET A 1 -13.33 -16.95 12.69
N ILE A 2 -12.18 -16.36 12.40
CA ILE A 2 -10.88 -16.82 12.91
C ILE A 2 -10.27 -15.53 13.47
N ALA A 3 -10.19 -15.42 14.80
CA ALA A 3 -9.49 -14.32 15.44
C ALA A 3 -8.03 -14.36 14.98
N SER A 4 -7.50 -13.22 14.58
CA SER A 4 -6.07 -13.09 14.27
C SER A 4 -5.27 -13.46 15.53
N PRO A 5 -4.20 -14.28 15.42
CA PRO A 5 -3.35 -14.55 16.56
C PRO A 5 -2.70 -13.24 17.05
N PRO A 6 -2.51 -13.06 18.38
CA PRO A 6 -1.82 -11.89 18.91
C PRO A 6 -0.39 -11.85 18.36
N ALA A 7 0.05 -10.68 17.91
CA ALA A 7 1.42 -10.46 17.48
C ALA A 7 2.36 -10.63 18.68
N CYS A 8 3.44 -11.40 18.50
CA CYS A 8 4.56 -11.38 19.44
C CYS A 8 5.30 -10.04 19.27
N LEU A 9 5.80 -9.47 20.37
CA LEU A 9 6.67 -8.29 20.33
C LEU A 9 7.81 -8.50 19.32
N GLY A 10 7.90 -7.63 18.31
CA GLY A 10 9.00 -7.62 17.32
C GLY A 10 8.63 -8.01 15.88
N ASP A 11 7.40 -8.44 15.61
CA ASP A 11 6.94 -8.77 14.25
C ASP A 11 5.92 -7.79 13.69
N VAL A 12 5.89 -7.64 12.36
CA VAL A 12 4.82 -6.88 11.67
C VAL A 12 3.47 -7.55 11.91
N LEU A 13 2.46 -6.74 12.24
CA LEU A 13 1.10 -7.16 12.51
C LEU A 13 0.55 -8.04 11.36
N PRO A 14 -0.20 -9.11 11.66
CA PRO A 14 -0.76 -9.99 10.62
C PRO A 14 -1.59 -9.23 9.58
N ARG A 15 -1.25 -9.39 8.30
CA ARG A 15 -1.87 -8.71 7.13
C ARG A 15 -1.56 -7.20 7.03
N TYR A 16 -0.65 -6.70 7.84
CA TYR A 16 -0.06 -5.38 7.67
C TYR A 16 1.26 -5.48 6.91
N HIS A 17 1.68 -4.38 6.31
CA HIS A 17 3.01 -4.18 5.74
C HIS A 17 3.61 -2.89 6.29
N THR A 18 4.94 -2.77 6.29
CA THR A 18 5.64 -1.58 6.78
C THR A 18 5.60 -0.46 5.73
N ASP A 19 5.23 0.74 6.15
CA ASP A 19 5.31 1.98 5.36
C ASP A 19 6.77 2.41 5.20
N PRO A 20 7.20 2.83 3.99
CA PRO A 20 8.61 3.12 3.71
C PRO A 20 9.15 4.40 4.35
N TRP A 21 8.32 5.27 4.94
CA TRP A 21 8.74 6.59 5.40
C TRP A 21 8.85 6.74 6.92
N PHE A 22 7.92 6.12 7.66
CA PHE A 22 7.85 6.24 9.12
C PHE A 22 7.77 4.88 9.83
N ASP A 23 8.05 3.78 9.12
CA ASP A 23 8.01 2.40 9.62
C ASP A 23 6.65 2.00 10.24
N GLU A 24 5.60 2.77 9.96
CA GLU A 24 4.24 2.51 10.40
C GLU A 24 3.72 1.23 9.77
N GLN A 25 2.84 0.53 10.47
CA GLN A 25 2.26 -0.70 9.96
C GLN A 25 0.94 -0.38 9.28
N VAL A 26 0.79 -0.72 8.01
CA VAL A 26 -0.33 -0.36 7.16
C VAL A 26 -1.12 -1.59 6.69
N ARG A 27 -2.45 -1.50 6.77
CA ARG A 27 -3.38 -2.46 6.17
C ARG A 27 -4.42 -1.73 5.34
N GLU A 28 -4.67 -2.23 4.13
CA GLU A 28 -5.67 -1.68 3.22
C GLU A 28 -6.72 -2.74 2.90
N GLU A 29 -7.98 -2.35 2.88
CA GLU A 29 -9.11 -3.22 2.60
C GLU A 29 -10.18 -2.44 1.83
N THR A 30 -11.02 -3.15 1.08
CA THR A 30 -12.25 -2.57 0.52
C THR A 30 -13.46 -3.29 1.10
N ILE A 31 -14.31 -2.56 1.81
CA ILE A 31 -15.54 -3.07 2.43
C ILE A 31 -16.68 -2.91 1.42
N ASP A 32 -17.44 -4.00 1.22
CA ASP A 32 -18.60 -4.06 0.33
C ASP A 32 -18.34 -3.55 -1.11
N GLN A 33 -17.08 -3.65 -1.59
CA GLN A 33 -16.62 -3.15 -2.90
C GLN A 33 -16.79 -1.64 -3.13
N ASP A 34 -17.11 -0.89 -2.07
CA ASP A 34 -17.60 0.48 -2.17
C ASP A 34 -16.90 1.45 -1.21
N VAL A 35 -16.30 0.96 -0.13
CA VAL A 35 -15.58 1.81 0.84
C VAL A 35 -14.14 1.33 0.96
N ARG A 36 -13.19 2.14 0.51
CA ARG A 36 -11.76 1.91 0.75
C ARG A 36 -11.43 2.31 2.18
N VAL A 37 -10.66 1.46 2.84
CA VAL A 37 -10.19 1.70 4.20
C VAL A 37 -8.69 1.46 4.26
N ARG A 38 -7.98 2.41 4.85
CA ARG A 38 -6.56 2.27 5.20
C ARG A 38 -6.38 2.45 6.69
N VAL A 39 -5.92 1.40 7.35
CA VAL A 39 -5.58 1.39 8.77
C VAL A 39 -4.07 1.53 8.92
N ILE A 40 -3.66 2.49 9.74
CA ILE A 40 -2.28 2.82 10.04
C ILE A 40 -2.08 2.64 11.55
N ALA A 41 -1.30 1.63 11.91
CA ALA A 41 -0.88 1.34 13.28
C ALA A 41 0.52 1.91 13.55
N PRO A 42 0.90 2.10 14.82
CA PRO A 42 2.26 2.50 15.20
C PRO A 42 3.33 1.56 14.59
N PRO A 43 4.59 2.03 14.47
CA PRO A 43 5.72 1.18 14.13
C PRO A 43 5.84 -0.04 15.05
N VAL A 44 6.51 -1.10 14.58
CA VAL A 44 6.64 -2.38 15.31
C VAL A 44 7.25 -2.14 16.70
N GLU A 45 8.24 -1.27 16.79
CA GLU A 45 8.94 -0.94 18.04
C GLU A 45 8.14 -0.05 19.00
N GLN A 46 7.03 0.55 18.54
CA GLN A 46 6.16 1.40 19.34
C GLN A 46 4.83 0.72 19.69
N PHE A 47 4.48 -0.38 19.02
CA PHE A 47 3.25 -1.11 19.25
C PHE A 47 3.41 -2.15 20.37
N ASP A 48 2.48 -2.15 21.31
CA ASP A 48 2.46 -3.08 22.44
C ASP A 48 1.03 -3.55 22.68
N ALA A 49 0.76 -4.84 22.48
CA ALA A 49 -0.58 -5.40 22.53
C ALA A 49 -1.27 -5.25 23.89
N ASP A 50 -0.50 -5.02 24.97
CA ASP A 50 -1.04 -4.84 26.32
C ASP A 50 -1.39 -3.37 26.64
N ARG A 51 -1.05 -2.42 25.76
CA ARG A 51 -1.40 -0.99 25.95
C ARG A 51 -2.85 -0.69 25.57
N PRO A 52 -3.47 0.29 26.24
CA PRO A 52 -4.76 0.84 25.82
C PRO A 52 -4.72 1.23 24.34
N THR A 53 -5.74 0.83 23.60
CA THR A 53 -5.79 1.03 22.16
C THR A 53 -6.90 2.00 21.79
N ARG A 54 -6.50 3.14 21.19
CA ARG A 54 -7.41 4.14 20.62
C ARG A 54 -7.46 3.98 19.11
N LEU A 55 -8.67 3.83 18.57
CA LEU A 55 -8.92 3.80 17.14
C LEU A 55 -9.63 5.08 16.68
N ILE A 56 -8.97 5.86 15.82
CA ILE A 56 -9.53 7.05 15.18
C ILE A 56 -10.09 6.66 13.82
N LEU A 57 -11.42 6.63 13.68
CA LEU A 57 -12.10 6.51 12.38
C LEU A 57 -12.21 7.90 11.78
N TYR A 58 -11.50 8.16 10.68
CA TYR A 58 -11.50 9.44 9.99
C TYR A 58 -12.21 9.33 8.64
N ALA A 59 -13.46 9.82 8.57
CA ALA A 59 -14.21 9.87 7.32
C ALA A 59 -13.81 11.09 6.47
N LEU A 60 -13.44 10.83 5.21
CA LEU A 60 -12.81 11.81 4.32
C LEU A 60 -13.77 12.91 3.83
N PRO A 61 -13.24 14.12 3.51
CA PRO A 61 -14.03 15.14 2.84
C PRO A 61 -14.40 14.76 1.40
N ASN A 62 -15.36 15.49 0.84
CA ASN A 62 -15.74 15.30 -0.56
C ASN A 62 -14.58 15.68 -1.49
N GLY A 63 -14.34 14.85 -2.51
CA GLY A 63 -13.35 15.11 -3.56
C GLY A 63 -11.92 14.67 -3.23
N ASN A 64 -11.67 14.12 -2.04
CA ASN A 64 -10.34 13.66 -1.64
C ASN A 64 -10.24 12.14 -1.62
N THR A 65 -9.09 11.62 -2.04
CA THR A 65 -8.69 10.23 -1.78
C THR A 65 -8.01 10.08 -0.41
N ILE A 66 -7.87 8.84 0.07
CA ILE A 66 -7.08 8.49 1.26
C ILE A 66 -5.69 9.11 1.19
N GLU A 67 -4.99 8.97 0.07
CA GLU A 67 -3.63 9.44 -0.11
C GLU A 67 -3.53 10.97 0.01
N GLN A 68 -4.47 11.69 -0.60
CA GLN A 68 -4.55 13.15 -0.48
C GLN A 68 -4.83 13.59 0.96
N THR A 69 -5.75 12.91 1.67
CA THR A 69 -6.08 13.25 3.07
C THR A 69 -4.96 12.90 4.05
N LEU A 70 -4.26 11.79 3.85
CA LEU A 70 -3.07 11.44 4.65
C LEU A 70 -1.99 12.50 4.49
N GLY A 71 -1.84 13.03 3.26
CA GLY A 71 -1.02 14.17 2.92
C GLY A 71 0.48 13.89 2.89
N CYS A 72 1.22 14.79 2.25
CA CYS A 72 2.68 14.73 2.12
C CYS A 72 3.24 16.13 1.84
N GLN A 73 4.56 16.25 1.74
CA GLN A 73 5.21 17.49 1.33
C GLN A 73 4.82 17.86 -0.12
N LEU A 74 4.50 19.13 -0.39
CA LEU A 74 4.27 19.57 -1.77
C LEU A 74 5.56 19.50 -2.59
N ARG A 75 5.37 19.19 -3.87
CA ARG A 75 6.36 19.42 -4.93
C ARG A 75 5.66 19.92 -6.18
N GLU A 76 6.43 20.49 -7.10
CA GLU A 76 5.91 20.93 -8.39
C GLU A 76 5.20 19.79 -9.14
N GLY A 77 4.02 20.09 -9.67
CA GLY A 77 3.17 19.15 -10.40
C GLY A 77 2.37 18.16 -9.54
N LEU A 78 2.53 18.17 -8.21
CA LEU A 78 1.68 17.38 -7.31
C LEU A 78 0.36 18.09 -7.04
N ASP A 79 -0.72 17.31 -6.94
CA ASP A 79 -2.04 17.84 -6.61
C ASP A 79 -2.03 18.54 -5.24
N TRP A 80 -2.61 19.74 -5.16
CA TRP A 80 -2.62 20.56 -3.94
C TRP A 80 -3.37 19.90 -2.78
N HIS A 81 -4.30 18.97 -3.04
CA HIS A 81 -5.03 18.26 -1.99
C HIS A 81 -4.13 17.43 -1.07
N PHE A 82 -2.87 17.17 -1.46
CA PHE A 82 -1.90 16.51 -0.60
C PHE A 82 -1.40 17.38 0.56
N ASP A 83 -1.63 18.70 0.54
CA ASP A 83 -1.05 19.65 1.51
C ASP A 83 -2.07 20.43 2.34
N ILE A 84 -3.27 19.86 2.50
CA ILE A 84 -4.39 20.59 3.14
C ILE A 84 -4.92 19.96 4.42
N GLN A 85 -4.50 18.74 4.77
CA GLN A 85 -4.98 18.07 5.99
C GLN A 85 -3.88 17.37 6.79
N HIS A 86 -3.01 16.60 6.11
CA HIS A 86 -1.92 15.83 6.74
C HIS A 86 -2.35 14.97 7.93
N ILE A 87 -3.45 14.24 7.81
CA ILE A 87 -4.01 13.46 8.93
C ILE A 87 -3.03 12.39 9.43
N ALA A 88 -2.17 11.87 8.55
CA ALA A 88 -1.09 10.97 8.95
C ALA A 88 -0.09 11.68 9.89
N ALA A 89 0.41 12.85 9.49
CA ALA A 89 1.38 13.63 10.28
C ALA A 89 0.79 14.09 11.61
N GLN A 90 -0.47 14.54 11.62
CA GLN A 90 -1.20 14.87 12.85
C GLN A 90 -1.31 13.66 13.80
N THR A 91 -1.56 12.46 13.26
CA THR A 91 -1.63 11.23 14.07
C THR A 91 -0.25 10.81 14.60
N ARG A 92 0.82 10.97 13.80
CA ARG A 92 2.20 10.73 14.26
C ARG A 92 2.58 11.66 15.41
N ARG A 93 2.27 12.96 15.27
CA ARG A 93 2.46 13.94 16.36
C ARG A 93 1.63 13.60 17.60
N LEU A 94 0.42 13.07 17.41
CA LEU A 94 -0.43 12.62 18.52
C LEU A 94 0.18 11.43 19.29
N ARG A 95 0.79 10.47 18.58
CA ARG A 95 1.48 9.31 19.19
C ARG A 95 2.67 9.74 20.04
N GLU A 96 3.46 10.70 19.56
CA GLU A 96 4.61 11.20 20.30
C GLU A 96 4.22 11.80 21.65
N VAL A 97 3.10 12.52 21.72
CA VAL A 97 2.61 13.12 22.98
C VAL A 97 1.72 12.18 23.79
N SER A 98 1.48 10.96 23.29
CA SER A 98 0.67 9.91 23.95
C SER A 98 1.39 8.55 23.88
N PRO A 99 2.63 8.42 24.40
CA PRO A 99 3.45 7.22 24.22
C PRO A 99 2.88 5.97 24.90
N ASP A 100 1.97 6.13 25.86
CA ASP A 100 1.39 5.05 26.65
C ASP A 100 0.15 4.38 25.99
N GLU A 101 -0.22 4.78 24.77
CA GLU A 101 -1.38 4.26 24.04
C GLU A 101 -0.98 3.75 22.64
N ASN A 102 -1.65 2.69 22.17
CA ASN A 102 -1.65 2.36 20.73
C ASN A 102 -2.69 3.24 20.03
N ILE A 103 -2.24 4.24 19.28
CA ILE A 103 -3.15 5.07 18.47
C ILE A 103 -3.16 4.59 17.03
N LEU A 104 -4.29 4.05 16.60
CA LEU A 104 -4.54 3.66 15.21
C LEU A 104 -5.37 4.72 14.49
N LEU A 105 -5.03 4.97 13.23
CA LEU A 105 -5.82 5.79 12.32
C LEU A 105 -6.43 4.88 11.25
N ALA A 106 -7.75 4.93 11.08
CA ALA A 106 -8.47 4.31 9.98
C ALA A 106 -9.10 5.41 9.11
N CYS A 107 -8.59 5.60 7.90
CA CYS A 107 -9.15 6.53 6.92
C CYS A 107 -10.20 5.83 6.06
N LEU A 108 -11.40 6.43 5.92
CA LEU A 108 -12.54 5.83 5.20
C LEU A 108 -12.97 6.68 3.99
N GLU A 109 -12.75 6.13 2.80
CA GLU A 109 -13.08 6.76 1.51
C GLU A 109 -14.28 6.06 0.87
N ALA A 110 -15.35 6.81 0.65
CA ALA A 110 -16.50 6.32 -0.10
C ALA A 110 -16.23 6.36 -1.61
N LYS A 111 -16.71 5.35 -2.33
CA LYS A 111 -16.74 5.32 -3.79
C LYS A 111 -17.41 6.57 -4.35
N GLY A 112 -16.76 7.15 -5.37
CA GLY A 112 -17.17 8.43 -5.94
C GLY A 112 -16.74 9.64 -5.12
N LEU A 113 -15.91 9.45 -4.09
CA LEU A 113 -15.29 10.51 -3.28
C LEU A 113 -16.31 11.44 -2.62
N SER A 114 -17.50 10.93 -2.27
CA SER A 114 -18.53 11.73 -1.59
C SER A 114 -19.44 10.87 -0.72
N TRP A 115 -19.24 10.93 0.59
CA TRP A 115 -20.09 10.25 1.57
C TRP A 115 -21.58 10.65 1.47
N PRO A 116 -21.96 11.93 1.31
CA PRO A 116 -23.36 12.30 1.14
C PRO A 116 -23.99 11.71 -0.13
N ALA A 117 -23.25 11.70 -1.25
CA ALA A 117 -23.75 11.11 -2.50
C ALA A 117 -23.86 9.59 -2.38
N TRP A 118 -22.83 8.95 -1.83
CA TRP A 118 -22.79 7.51 -1.57
C TRP A 118 -23.96 7.07 -0.68
N ARG A 119 -24.19 7.78 0.44
CA ARG A 119 -25.26 7.48 1.39
C ARG A 119 -26.67 7.61 0.78
N ARG A 120 -26.88 8.52 -0.17
CA ARG A 120 -28.16 8.66 -0.89
C ARG A 120 -28.31 7.72 -2.09
N GLY A 121 -27.23 7.05 -2.50
CA GLY A 121 -27.18 6.29 -3.74
C GLY A 121 -28.01 5.01 -3.74
N ALA A 122 -28.37 4.46 -2.56
CA ALA A 122 -29.19 3.27 -2.46
C ALA A 122 -29.97 3.19 -1.11
N PRO A 123 -31.14 2.53 -1.06
CA PRO A 123 -31.94 2.40 0.17
C PRO A 123 -31.23 1.67 1.33
N GLU A 124 -30.42 0.65 1.01
CA GLU A 124 -29.70 -0.19 1.98
C GLU A 124 -28.49 0.49 2.63
N ARG A 125 -28.18 1.74 2.23
CA ARG A 125 -26.98 2.46 2.70
C ARG A 125 -26.96 2.67 4.21
N ALA A 126 -28.11 2.73 4.88
CA ALA A 126 -28.17 2.82 6.34
C ALA A 126 -27.57 1.56 7.00
N GLU A 127 -27.95 0.37 6.54
CA GLU A 127 -27.43 -0.91 7.03
C GLU A 127 -25.95 -1.08 6.68
N GLN A 128 -25.56 -0.66 5.47
CA GLN A 128 -24.17 -0.70 5.03
C GLN A 128 -23.26 0.24 5.84
N ILE A 129 -23.73 1.42 6.28
CA ILE A 129 -22.91 2.27 7.17
C ILE A 129 -22.63 1.56 8.49
N ALA A 130 -23.63 0.92 9.09
CA ALA A 130 -23.42 0.13 10.30
C ALA A 130 -22.47 -1.06 10.05
N ALA A 131 -22.57 -1.71 8.88
CA ALA A 131 -21.66 -2.78 8.49
C ALA A 131 -20.22 -2.29 8.32
N VAL A 132 -20.01 -1.16 7.64
CA VAL A 132 -18.71 -0.51 7.49
C VAL A 132 -18.13 -0.14 8.86
N TYR A 133 -18.91 0.50 9.74
CA TYR A 133 -18.47 0.82 11.10
C TYR A 133 -17.97 -0.43 11.86
N ARG A 134 -18.76 -1.52 11.85
CA ARG A 134 -18.36 -2.79 12.48
C ARG A 134 -17.12 -3.38 11.83
N ALA A 135 -17.06 -3.42 10.50
CA ALA A 135 -15.97 -4.03 9.76
C ALA A 135 -14.65 -3.29 9.98
N VAL A 136 -14.64 -1.96 9.99
CA VAL A 136 -13.42 -1.16 10.24
C VAL A 136 -12.86 -1.42 11.64
N LYS A 137 -13.71 -1.54 12.66
CA LYS A 137 -13.25 -1.93 14.00
C LYS A 137 -12.54 -3.29 14.00
N MET A 138 -13.04 -4.25 13.24
CA MET A 138 -12.43 -5.58 13.09
C MET A 138 -11.12 -5.59 12.29
N LEU A 139 -10.75 -4.47 11.66
CA LEU A 139 -9.46 -4.35 11.00
C LEU A 139 -8.34 -4.01 11.99
N ALA A 140 -8.67 -3.45 13.16
CA ALA A 140 -7.71 -3.19 14.22
C ALA A 140 -7.05 -4.51 14.67
N PRO A 141 -5.73 -4.51 14.94
CA PRO A 141 -4.98 -5.71 15.29
C PRO A 141 -5.31 -6.24 16.69
N VAL A 142 -5.82 -5.37 17.55
CA VAL A 142 -6.27 -5.65 18.92
C VAL A 142 -7.59 -4.93 19.13
N ASP A 143 -8.40 -5.43 20.07
CA ASP A 143 -9.69 -4.81 20.39
C ASP A 143 -9.47 -3.37 20.88
N ALA A 144 -9.94 -2.41 20.10
CA ALA A 144 -9.86 -1.00 20.47
C ALA A 144 -10.82 -0.72 21.63
N THR A 145 -10.26 -0.37 22.79
CA THR A 145 -11.00 -0.02 24.00
C THR A 145 -11.59 1.39 23.95
N ASP A 146 -11.12 2.21 23.00
CA ASP A 146 -11.49 3.62 22.84
C ASP A 146 -11.64 3.99 21.36
N VAL A 147 -12.79 4.53 20.96
CA VAL A 147 -13.05 4.93 19.57
C VAL A 147 -13.28 6.43 19.47
N THR A 148 -12.54 7.09 18.57
CA THR A 148 -12.82 8.45 18.12
C THR A 148 -13.45 8.42 16.74
N LEU A 149 -14.67 8.92 16.61
CA LEU A 149 -15.28 9.20 15.31
C LEU A 149 -14.91 10.63 14.88
N ALA A 150 -14.05 10.75 13.88
CA ALA A 150 -13.65 12.02 13.30
C ALA A 150 -14.11 12.11 11.84
N ALA A 151 -14.47 13.31 11.40
CA ALA A 151 -14.79 13.55 10.01
C ALA A 151 -14.51 14.99 9.60
N HIS A 152 -14.13 15.15 8.33
CA HIS A 152 -14.04 16.46 7.69
C HIS A 152 -15.06 16.60 6.56
N SER A 153 -15.72 17.77 6.47
CA SER A 153 -16.62 18.09 5.35
C SER A 153 -17.65 16.99 5.07
N GLY A 154 -17.72 16.54 3.80
CA GLY A 154 -18.42 15.35 3.28
C GLY A 154 -18.50 14.18 4.25
N GLY A 155 -17.38 13.84 4.88
CA GLY A 155 -17.22 12.71 5.78
C GLY A 155 -18.17 12.75 6.97
N GLY A 156 -18.67 13.93 7.35
CA GLY A 156 -19.70 14.06 8.36
C GLY A 156 -20.92 13.18 8.06
N SER A 157 -21.27 13.01 6.78
CA SER A 157 -22.41 12.16 6.38
C SER A 157 -22.26 10.69 6.78
N PHE A 158 -21.02 10.18 6.87
CA PHE A 158 -20.73 8.86 7.44
C PHE A 158 -21.01 8.86 8.95
N VAL A 159 -20.47 9.82 9.70
CA VAL A 159 -20.69 9.93 11.15
C VAL A 159 -22.18 10.02 11.46
N TRP A 160 -22.91 10.91 10.80
CA TRP A 160 -24.37 11.01 10.95
C TRP A 160 -25.06 9.70 10.58
N GLY A 161 -24.59 8.98 9.56
CA GLY A 161 -25.13 7.67 9.21
C GLY A 161 -24.91 6.61 10.28
N VAL A 162 -23.75 6.62 10.95
CA VAL A 162 -23.48 5.73 12.09
C VAL A 162 -24.44 6.07 13.23
N LEU A 163 -24.63 7.36 13.53
CA LEU A 163 -25.59 7.81 14.55
C LEU A 163 -27.03 7.44 14.21
N ASP A 164 -27.42 7.53 12.93
CA ASP A 164 -28.76 7.17 12.47
C ASP A 164 -29.01 5.66 12.53
N ALA A 165 -27.98 4.85 12.25
CA ALA A 165 -28.08 3.40 12.19
C ALA A 165 -28.08 2.70 13.57
N HIS A 166 -27.87 3.44 14.66
CA HIS A 166 -27.91 2.91 16.02
C HIS A 166 -28.94 3.66 16.85
N GLU A 167 -29.68 2.96 17.72
CA GLU A 167 -30.62 3.60 18.64
C GLU A 167 -29.90 4.55 19.60
N GLN A 168 -28.80 4.08 20.18
CA GLN A 168 -27.88 4.84 21.03
C GLN A 168 -26.49 4.90 20.40
N ILE A 169 -25.71 5.92 20.73
CA ILE A 169 -24.31 6.01 20.28
C ILE A 169 -23.51 4.86 20.92
N PRO A 170 -22.82 4.01 20.13
CA PRO A 170 -22.04 2.89 20.66
C PRO A 170 -21.12 3.26 21.82
N ALA A 171 -21.09 2.42 22.85
CA ALA A 171 -20.52 2.78 24.14
C ALA A 171 -19.00 3.00 24.12
N GLU A 172 -18.31 2.32 23.20
CA GLU A 172 -16.88 2.44 22.93
C GLU A 172 -16.48 3.78 22.28
N ILE A 173 -17.42 4.53 21.73
CA ILE A 173 -17.14 5.86 21.18
C ILE A 173 -17.02 6.82 22.36
N SER A 174 -15.80 7.27 22.63
CA SER A 174 -15.54 8.29 23.66
C SER A 174 -15.52 9.70 23.07
N ARG A 175 -15.27 9.83 21.76
CA ARG A 175 -15.07 11.14 21.15
C ARG A 175 -15.70 11.23 19.78
N ILE A 176 -16.41 12.32 19.54
CA ILE A 176 -16.96 12.66 18.23
C ILE A 176 -16.41 14.04 17.84
N ALA A 177 -15.62 14.08 16.76
CA ALA A 177 -14.94 15.25 16.24
C ALA A 177 -15.47 15.61 14.85
N LEU A 178 -16.29 16.66 14.78
CA LEU A 178 -16.86 17.16 13.53
C LEU A 178 -16.05 18.37 13.06
N LEU A 179 -15.10 18.13 12.16
CA LEU A 179 -14.23 19.16 11.60
C LEU A 179 -14.90 19.74 10.36
N ASP A 180 -15.59 20.87 10.51
CA ASP A 180 -16.40 21.48 9.45
C ASP A 180 -17.35 20.47 8.76
N ALA A 181 -17.92 19.57 9.56
CA ALA A 181 -18.62 18.36 9.09
C ALA A 181 -20.03 18.19 9.69
N ASN A 182 -20.52 19.19 10.42
CA ASN A 182 -21.78 19.11 11.16
C ASN A 182 -23.02 19.56 10.37
N TYR A 183 -22.89 19.94 9.10
CA TYR A 183 -23.97 20.54 8.32
C TYR A 183 -25.21 19.63 8.14
N SER A 184 -25.08 18.31 8.33
CA SER A 184 -26.21 17.36 8.29
C SER A 184 -26.89 17.15 9.65
N TYR A 185 -26.53 17.92 10.68
CA TYR A 185 -27.24 17.91 11.95
C TYR A 185 -28.73 18.24 11.74
N ASN A 186 -29.59 17.36 12.26
CA ASN A 186 -31.04 17.45 12.17
C ASN A 186 -31.68 17.04 13.50
N GLU A 187 -32.41 17.95 14.13
CA GLU A 187 -33.11 17.64 15.38
C GLU A 187 -34.29 16.68 15.17
N GLN A 188 -34.93 16.71 14.00
CA GLN A 188 -36.03 15.78 13.68
C GLN A 188 -35.56 14.32 13.59
N SER A 189 -34.26 14.10 13.34
CA SER A 189 -33.63 12.78 13.36
C SER A 189 -33.22 12.34 14.78
N GLY A 190 -33.49 13.15 15.81
CA GLY A 190 -33.16 12.84 17.20
C GLY A 190 -31.68 12.96 17.57
N HIS A 191 -30.85 13.57 16.70
CA HIS A 191 -29.40 13.67 16.93
C HIS A 191 -29.05 14.35 18.26
N GLY A 192 -29.76 15.43 18.62
CA GLY A 192 -29.53 16.15 19.87
C GLY A 192 -29.74 15.26 21.09
N ALA A 193 -30.85 14.54 21.14
CA ALA A 193 -31.17 13.61 22.22
C ALA A 193 -30.11 12.50 22.37
N LYS A 194 -29.65 11.91 21.25
CA LYS A 194 -28.59 10.88 21.27
C LYS A 194 -27.28 11.42 21.86
N PHE A 195 -26.89 12.65 21.52
CA PHE A 195 -25.69 13.25 22.11
C PHE A 195 -25.83 13.49 23.61
N LEU A 196 -27.01 13.95 24.07
CA LEU A 196 -27.26 14.20 25.49
C LEU A 196 -27.15 12.92 26.31
N GLU A 197 -27.85 11.87 25.89
CA GLU A 197 -27.82 10.55 26.53
C GLU A 197 -26.38 10.01 26.56
N TRP A 198 -25.70 10.03 25.41
CA TRP A 198 -24.32 9.59 25.28
C TRP A 198 -23.38 10.37 26.22
N LEU A 199 -23.47 11.69 26.31
CA LEU A 199 -22.62 12.50 27.19
C LEU A 199 -22.94 12.31 28.68
N GLN A 200 -24.19 12.02 29.04
CA GLN A 200 -24.57 11.81 30.45
C GLN A 200 -24.08 10.46 31.00
N GLU A 201 -24.01 9.43 30.15
CA GLU A 201 -23.59 8.09 30.54
C GLU A 201 -22.12 7.94 30.95
N ASN A 202 -21.21 8.77 30.40
CA ASN A 202 -19.78 8.66 30.72
C ASN A 202 -19.08 10.04 30.76
N PRO A 203 -18.42 10.41 31.88
CA PRO A 203 -17.76 11.70 32.04
C PRO A 203 -16.57 11.93 31.09
N ASN A 204 -16.02 10.87 30.49
CA ASN A 204 -14.90 10.98 29.55
C ASN A 204 -15.36 11.28 28.11
N ARG A 205 -16.68 11.22 27.83
CA ARG A 205 -17.20 11.43 26.47
C ARG A 205 -17.18 12.90 26.08
N ARG A 206 -16.77 13.18 24.83
CA ARG A 206 -16.58 14.55 24.33
C ARG A 206 -17.09 14.74 22.91
N LEU A 207 -17.89 15.79 22.72
CA LEU A 207 -18.33 16.29 21.41
C LEU A 207 -17.55 17.55 21.06
N ILE A 208 -16.83 17.50 19.94
CA ILE A 208 -16.02 18.60 19.43
C ILE A 208 -16.53 19.00 18.05
N VAL A 209 -16.80 20.29 17.86
CA VAL A 209 -17.18 20.85 16.57
C VAL A 209 -16.21 21.97 16.22
N LEU A 210 -15.54 21.86 15.07
CA LEU A 210 -14.81 22.98 14.47
C LEU A 210 -15.62 23.47 13.28
N ALA A 211 -15.77 24.78 13.14
CA ALA A 211 -16.43 25.40 12.01
C ALA A 211 -15.84 26.80 11.76
N TYR A 212 -16.27 27.43 10.69
CA TYR A 212 -16.01 28.85 10.45
C TYR A 212 -17.29 29.52 9.96
N ASP A 213 -17.34 30.84 10.03
CA ASP A 213 -18.41 31.61 9.41
C ASP A 213 -18.32 31.50 7.88
N ASP A 214 -19.08 30.53 7.37
CA ASP A 214 -19.16 30.17 5.96
C ASP A 214 -20.35 30.83 5.24
N ARG A 215 -21.17 31.62 5.96
CA ARG A 215 -22.48 32.09 5.51
C ARG A 215 -22.45 32.92 4.22
N ASN A 216 -21.34 33.60 3.97
CA ASN A 216 -21.14 34.56 2.88
C ASN A 216 -20.02 34.18 1.92
N ILE A 217 -19.49 32.95 2.02
CA ILE A 217 -18.43 32.48 1.15
C ILE A 217 -18.91 32.37 -0.28
N THR A 218 -18.10 32.89 -1.20
CA THR A 218 -18.33 32.77 -2.63
C THR A 218 -17.16 32.08 -3.33
N TYR A 219 -17.48 31.25 -4.33
CA TYR A 219 -16.54 30.65 -5.24
C TYR A 219 -16.99 30.97 -6.67
N GLN A 220 -16.11 31.58 -7.46
CA GLN A 220 -16.43 32.06 -8.81
C GLN A 220 -17.71 32.93 -8.86
N GLY A 221 -17.90 33.81 -7.87
CA GLY A 221 -19.05 34.72 -7.79
C GLY A 221 -20.37 34.09 -7.33
N LYS A 222 -20.39 32.77 -7.05
CA LYS A 222 -21.58 32.08 -6.53
C LYS A 222 -21.40 31.74 -5.06
N ARG A 223 -22.47 31.86 -4.26
CA ARG A 223 -22.46 31.41 -2.86
C ARG A 223 -22.20 29.92 -2.78
N VAL A 224 -21.27 29.52 -1.91
CA VAL A 224 -20.94 28.11 -1.68
C VAL A 224 -22.01 27.44 -0.82
N VAL A 225 -22.57 28.16 0.15
CA VAL A 225 -23.64 27.67 1.02
C VAL A 225 -24.96 28.38 0.78
N GLY A 226 -26.05 27.62 0.87
CA GLY A 226 -27.41 28.15 0.80
C GLY A 226 -27.80 28.98 2.04
N PRO A 227 -28.98 29.62 2.03
CA PRO A 227 -29.42 30.51 3.11
C PRO A 227 -29.62 29.81 4.46
N THR A 228 -29.86 28.51 4.47
CA THR A 228 -30.04 27.67 5.67
C THR A 228 -28.92 26.64 5.87
N GLY A 229 -28.03 26.52 4.87
CA GLY A 229 -26.91 25.58 4.88
C GLY A 229 -25.66 26.15 5.55
N GLY A 230 -24.62 25.33 5.55
CA GLY A 230 -23.32 25.65 6.14
C GLY A 230 -23.15 25.15 7.56
N THR A 231 -21.90 25.00 7.97
CA THR A 231 -21.51 24.50 9.28
C THR A 231 -21.74 25.55 10.35
N TYR A 232 -21.56 26.83 10.05
CA TYR A 232 -21.88 27.93 10.97
C TYR A 232 -23.32 27.81 11.52
N ARG A 233 -24.29 27.67 10.61
CA ARG A 233 -25.71 27.57 10.99
C ARG A 233 -26.02 26.26 11.69
N ALA A 234 -25.40 25.16 11.27
CA ALA A 234 -25.58 23.87 11.93
C ALA A 234 -25.04 23.90 13.37
N THR A 235 -23.89 24.54 13.61
CA THR A 235 -23.32 24.75 14.94
C THR A 235 -24.27 25.57 15.81
N GLY A 236 -24.86 26.65 15.27
CA GLY A 236 -25.89 27.42 15.97
C GLY A 236 -27.10 26.56 16.38
N ARG A 237 -27.61 25.70 15.49
CA ARG A 237 -28.71 24.78 15.83
C ARG A 237 -28.32 23.77 16.92
N MET A 238 -27.10 23.23 16.87
CA MET A 238 -26.60 22.31 17.91
C MET A 238 -26.49 23.03 19.26
N ARG A 239 -25.93 24.25 19.29
CA ARG A 239 -25.89 25.09 20.48
C ARG A 239 -27.30 25.32 21.05
N ASP A 240 -28.24 25.78 20.22
CA ASP A 240 -29.61 26.08 20.64
C ASP A 240 -30.30 24.86 21.24
N ARG A 241 -29.99 23.67 20.73
CA ARG A 241 -30.49 22.41 21.30
C ARG A 241 -29.88 22.13 22.66
N PHE A 242 -28.56 22.24 22.81
CA PHE A 242 -27.88 21.94 24.09
C PHE A 242 -28.18 22.98 25.17
N ALA A 243 -28.47 24.22 24.81
CA ALA A 243 -28.87 25.28 25.73
C ALA A 243 -30.20 25.01 26.45
N GLN A 244 -30.98 24.03 25.98
CA GLN A 244 -32.23 23.61 26.62
C GLN A 244 -31.97 22.74 27.87
N ASP A 245 -30.83 22.04 27.92
CA ASP A 245 -30.50 21.10 29.01
C ASP A 245 -29.29 21.53 29.83
N PHE A 246 -28.37 22.30 29.24
CA PHE A 246 -27.12 22.70 29.88
C PHE A 246 -26.91 24.22 29.82
N SER A 247 -26.22 24.75 30.83
CA SER A 247 -25.65 26.09 30.74
C SER A 247 -24.57 26.13 29.66
N ILE A 248 -24.68 27.13 28.79
CA ILE A 248 -23.70 27.41 27.74
C ILE A 248 -22.82 28.57 28.20
N ASP A 249 -21.52 28.38 28.12
CA ASP A 249 -20.51 29.43 28.21
C ASP A 249 -20.10 29.82 26.79
N GLU A 250 -20.33 31.08 26.41
CA GLU A 250 -19.92 31.64 25.13
C GLU A 250 -18.87 32.73 25.35
N SER A 251 -17.72 32.56 24.70
CA SER A 251 -16.61 33.50 24.74
C SER A 251 -16.09 33.80 23.33
N VAL A 252 -15.26 34.83 23.23
CA VAL A 252 -14.44 35.08 22.04
C VAL A 252 -12.98 34.91 22.45
N GLU A 253 -12.30 33.98 21.80
CA GLU A 253 -10.90 33.64 22.05
C GLU A 253 -10.13 33.76 20.72
N GLY A 254 -9.33 34.82 20.60
CA GLY A 254 -8.68 35.19 19.35
C GLY A 254 -9.71 35.38 18.23
N ASP A 255 -9.55 34.65 17.13
CA ASP A 255 -10.46 34.71 15.97
C ASP A 255 -11.70 33.81 16.10
N PHE A 256 -11.81 33.05 17.18
CA PHE A 256 -12.90 32.09 17.37
C PHE A 256 -13.98 32.61 18.32
N GLN A 257 -15.23 32.34 17.96
CA GLN A 257 -16.31 32.22 18.94
C GLN A 257 -16.22 30.81 19.52
N VAL A 258 -16.10 30.72 20.84
CA VAL A 258 -15.99 29.43 21.54
C VAL A 258 -17.23 29.23 22.38
N ILE A 259 -17.85 28.07 22.20
CA ILE A 259 -19.08 27.65 22.88
C ILE A 259 -18.72 26.40 23.68
N ARG A 260 -18.84 26.47 25.00
CA ARG A 260 -18.60 25.35 25.90
C ARG A 260 -19.86 25.03 26.67
N ALA A 261 -20.09 23.74 26.91
CA ALA A 261 -21.08 23.27 27.85
C ALA A 261 -20.57 22.02 28.54
N LEU A 262 -21.20 21.68 29.67
CA LEU A 262 -20.93 20.44 30.39
C LEU A 262 -19.44 20.27 30.73
N ASP A 263 -18.87 21.30 31.38
CA ASP A 263 -17.45 21.38 31.76
C ASP A 263 -16.48 21.19 30.58
N GLY A 264 -16.86 21.71 29.41
CA GLY A 264 -16.07 21.65 28.18
C GLY A 264 -16.13 20.30 27.46
N ARG A 265 -16.98 19.36 27.90
CA ARG A 265 -17.24 18.09 27.19
C ARG A 265 -17.99 18.31 25.88
N ILE A 266 -18.79 19.36 25.80
CA ILE A 266 -19.25 19.92 24.53
C ILE A 266 -18.40 21.16 24.27
N THR A 267 -17.60 21.13 23.21
CA THR A 267 -16.83 22.31 22.79
C THR A 267 -17.03 22.54 21.29
N MET A 268 -17.51 23.74 20.95
CA MET A 268 -17.64 24.17 19.56
C MET A 268 -16.79 25.43 19.35
N GLN A 269 -15.89 25.39 18.37
CA GLN A 269 -15.09 26.54 17.98
C GLN A 269 -15.49 26.98 16.57
N VAL A 270 -15.91 28.23 16.45
CA VAL A 270 -16.36 28.83 15.19
C VAL A 270 -15.45 30.00 14.84
N HIS A 271 -14.59 29.83 13.83
CA HIS A 271 -13.75 30.92 13.35
C HIS A 271 -14.63 32.03 12.75
N ARG A 272 -14.53 33.26 13.26
CA ARG A 272 -15.44 34.38 12.90
C ARG A 272 -15.26 34.88 11.47
N ASN A 273 -14.11 34.59 10.85
CA ASN A 273 -13.81 34.79 9.43
C ASN A 273 -14.16 36.20 8.89
N PRO A 274 -13.66 37.28 9.53
CA PRO A 274 -14.00 38.66 9.13
C PRO A 274 -13.58 39.01 7.71
N GLU A 275 -12.56 38.32 7.18
CA GLU A 275 -12.05 38.50 5.82
C GLU A 275 -12.81 37.68 4.76
N ASN A 276 -13.83 36.91 5.15
CA ASN A 276 -14.65 36.07 4.26
C ASN A 276 -13.82 35.12 3.38
N LYS A 277 -12.79 34.49 3.97
CA LYS A 277 -11.88 33.53 3.32
C LYS A 277 -12.47 32.11 3.34
N ILE A 278 -12.06 31.27 2.39
CA ILE A 278 -12.38 29.84 2.42
C ILE A 278 -11.43 29.17 3.43
N LEU A 279 -11.90 28.91 4.65
CA LEU A 279 -11.11 28.28 5.72
C LEU A 279 -11.36 26.77 5.85
N HIS A 280 -12.14 26.20 4.92
CA HIS A 280 -12.66 24.84 4.95
C HIS A 280 -11.63 23.77 5.31
N THR A 281 -10.46 23.80 4.68
CA THR A 281 -9.35 22.87 4.94
C THR A 281 -8.34 23.41 5.94
N ALA A 282 -8.20 24.75 6.02
CA ALA A 282 -7.30 25.42 6.94
C ALA A 282 -7.61 25.09 8.41
N LEU A 283 -8.90 24.95 8.77
CA LEU A 283 -9.33 24.49 10.10
C LEU A 283 -8.73 23.14 10.51
N VAL A 284 -8.42 22.28 9.53
CA VAL A 284 -7.93 20.91 9.75
C VAL A 284 -6.42 20.85 9.65
N GLY A 285 -5.85 21.26 8.52
CA GLY A 285 -4.41 21.24 8.30
C GLY A 285 -3.72 22.39 9.05
N ASP A 286 -3.90 23.61 8.55
CA ASP A 286 -3.15 24.77 9.01
C ASP A 286 -3.35 25.11 10.49
N MET A 287 -4.51 24.77 11.06
CA MET A 287 -4.89 25.07 12.44
C MET A 287 -4.80 23.85 13.39
N ASN A 288 -4.20 22.74 12.96
CA ASN A 288 -4.01 21.53 13.80
C ASN A 288 -5.34 20.91 14.28
N GLY A 289 -6.37 20.89 13.44
CA GLY A 289 -7.74 20.59 13.83
C GLY A 289 -7.97 19.18 14.39
N LEU A 290 -7.32 18.15 13.81
CA LEU A 290 -7.43 16.79 14.34
C LEU A 290 -6.67 16.66 15.66
N LEU A 291 -5.45 17.20 15.76
CA LEU A 291 -4.67 17.20 17.00
C LEU A 291 -5.44 17.86 18.16
N TYR A 292 -6.00 19.04 17.91
CA TYR A 292 -6.86 19.72 18.88
C TYR A 292 -8.05 18.86 19.26
N ALA A 293 -8.82 18.38 18.28
CA ALA A 293 -10.02 17.63 18.56
C ALA A 293 -9.74 16.32 19.31
N ALA A 294 -8.68 15.60 18.95
CA ALA A 294 -8.30 14.32 19.55
C ALA A 294 -7.78 14.45 20.98
N THR A 295 -7.16 15.58 21.32
CA THR A 295 -6.53 15.79 22.64
C THR A 295 -7.34 16.67 23.58
N LEU A 296 -8.37 17.38 23.10
CA LEU A 296 -9.13 18.32 23.92
C LEU A 296 -9.64 17.64 25.21
N GLY A 297 -9.24 18.20 26.35
CA GLY A 297 -9.59 17.73 27.69
C GLY A 297 -8.93 16.42 28.11
N ALA A 298 -7.86 16.01 27.42
CA ALA A 298 -6.93 14.98 27.85
C ALA A 298 -5.63 15.62 28.37
N PRO A 299 -4.84 14.96 29.23
CA PRO A 299 -3.61 15.52 29.83
C PRO A 299 -2.60 16.05 28.80
N GLN A 300 -2.54 15.45 27.61
CA GLN A 300 -1.62 15.80 26.53
C GLN A 300 -2.06 17.00 25.67
N ALA A 301 -3.19 17.66 25.98
CA ALA A 301 -3.74 18.76 25.17
C ALA A 301 -2.75 19.91 24.92
N GLY A 302 -1.85 20.19 25.88
CA GLY A 302 -0.84 21.24 25.76
C GLY A 302 0.54 20.77 25.29
N ALA A 303 0.71 19.48 24.97
CA ALA A 303 2.03 18.89 24.70
C ALA A 303 2.41 18.88 23.21
N TRP A 304 1.44 18.92 22.29
CA TRP A 304 1.71 18.82 20.86
C TRP A 304 1.95 20.18 20.20
N GLY A 305 1.40 21.27 20.74
CA GLY A 305 1.42 22.61 20.16
C GLY A 305 0.18 23.40 20.58
N GLU A 306 -0.29 24.29 19.70
CA GLU A 306 -1.47 25.14 19.93
C GLU A 306 -2.46 25.05 18.76
N PHE A 307 -3.76 25.11 19.08
CA PHE A 307 -4.82 25.18 18.07
C PHE A 307 -4.79 26.55 17.38
N ALA A 308 -4.89 26.56 16.05
CA ALA A 308 -4.70 27.75 15.22
C ALA A 308 -3.32 28.44 15.34
N GLY A 309 -2.36 27.81 15.99
CA GLY A 309 -0.93 28.14 15.87
C GLY A 309 -0.29 27.54 14.61
N PRO A 310 1.04 27.66 14.44
CA PRO A 310 1.76 27.00 13.36
C PRO A 310 1.51 25.49 13.31
N ARG A 311 1.65 24.87 12.13
CA ARG A 311 1.51 23.41 11.95
C ARG A 311 2.45 22.67 12.92
N ALA A 312 1.86 22.04 13.92
CA ALA A 312 2.55 21.35 15.01
C ALA A 312 3.17 20.00 14.59
N TYR A 313 2.92 19.60 13.34
CA TYR A 313 3.24 18.29 12.81
C TYR A 313 4.14 18.35 11.56
N THR A 314 4.78 19.49 11.29
CA THR A 314 5.59 19.70 10.07
C THR A 314 6.69 18.65 9.91
N ASP A 315 7.36 18.26 10.99
CA ASP A 315 8.45 17.27 10.97
C ASP A 315 7.96 15.83 10.73
N TRP A 316 6.65 15.58 10.84
CA TRP A 316 6.02 14.27 10.63
C TRP A 316 5.33 14.16 9.27
N ILE A 317 5.48 15.17 8.41
CA ILE A 317 4.99 15.13 7.04
C ILE A 317 5.97 14.29 6.21
N GLN A 318 5.47 13.21 5.63
CA GLN A 318 6.26 12.36 4.75
C GLN A 318 6.69 13.12 3.50
N PRO A 319 7.85 12.75 2.90
CA PRO A 319 8.17 13.16 1.55
C PRO A 319 6.99 12.91 0.61
N PRO A 320 6.83 13.69 -0.48
CA PRO A 320 5.82 13.35 -1.46
C PRO A 320 6.03 11.90 -1.87
N PRO A 321 4.97 11.11 -2.12
CA PRO A 321 5.17 9.86 -2.83
C PRO A 321 5.97 10.24 -4.08
N ASP A 322 7.20 9.73 -4.15
CA ASP A 322 8.04 9.92 -5.32
C ASP A 322 7.16 9.59 -6.52
N ALA A 323 7.17 10.49 -7.50
CA ALA A 323 6.52 10.37 -8.80
C ALA A 323 6.31 8.90 -9.17
N THR A 324 5.14 8.55 -9.72
CA THR A 324 4.95 7.40 -10.63
C THR A 324 5.97 6.29 -10.38
N PRO A 325 5.68 5.32 -9.48
CA PRO A 325 6.65 4.60 -8.67
C PRO A 325 8.04 4.56 -9.31
N SER A 326 9.14 5.01 -8.72
CA SER A 326 10.44 5.02 -9.44
C SER A 326 10.95 3.62 -9.90
N ARG A 327 10.26 2.57 -9.44
CA ARG A 327 10.32 1.18 -9.88
C ARG A 327 8.98 0.47 -9.59
N PRO A 328 8.58 -0.56 -10.35
CA PRO A 328 7.39 -1.35 -10.04
C PRO A 328 7.53 -2.03 -8.67
N ALA A 329 6.40 -2.38 -8.04
CA ALA A 329 6.42 -3.20 -6.84
C ALA A 329 7.13 -4.54 -7.12
N ALA A 330 8.03 -4.95 -6.23
CA ALA A 330 8.64 -6.27 -6.35
C ALA A 330 7.59 -7.35 -6.10
N PRO A 331 7.60 -8.46 -6.86
CA PRO A 331 6.64 -9.53 -6.64
C PRO A 331 6.81 -10.17 -5.24
N PRO A 332 5.73 -10.43 -4.49
CA PRO A 332 5.83 -10.97 -3.14
C PRO A 332 6.18 -12.47 -3.18
N LEU A 333 7.44 -12.80 -2.89
CA LEU A 333 7.89 -14.19 -2.76
C LEU A 333 7.51 -14.76 -1.38
N PRO A 334 6.99 -16.01 -1.27
CA PRO A 334 6.67 -16.64 0.01
C PRO A 334 7.89 -16.71 0.94
N PRO A 335 7.75 -16.46 2.26
CA PRO A 335 8.87 -16.52 3.19
C PRO A 335 9.45 -17.94 3.25
N ARG A 336 10.76 -18.02 3.53
CA ARG A 336 11.45 -19.29 3.67
C ARG A 336 11.16 -19.88 5.05
N ALA A 337 10.71 -21.14 5.12
CA ALA A 337 10.57 -21.85 6.39
C ALA A 337 11.93 -22.05 7.07
N ALA A 338 11.98 -21.91 8.40
CA ALA A 338 13.23 -21.98 9.16
C ALA A 338 13.91 -23.36 9.10
N ASP A 339 13.14 -24.43 8.91
CA ASP A 339 13.59 -25.82 8.83
C ASP A 339 13.76 -26.33 7.40
N ALA A 340 13.53 -25.49 6.38
CA ALA A 340 13.55 -25.98 5.02
C ALA A 340 14.97 -26.36 4.55
N ILE A 341 15.03 -27.39 3.71
CA ILE A 341 16.26 -28.09 3.32
C ILE A 341 17.31 -27.17 2.66
N ALA A 342 18.59 -27.41 2.97
CA ALA A 342 19.71 -26.69 2.34
C ALA A 342 19.98 -27.17 0.90
N GLY A 343 20.61 -26.33 0.08
CA GLY A 343 20.77 -26.59 -1.35
C GLY A 343 21.57 -27.86 -1.67
N ALA A 344 22.72 -28.05 -1.02
CA ALA A 344 23.54 -29.25 -1.20
C ALA A 344 22.77 -30.53 -0.82
N ARG A 345 22.05 -30.50 0.31
CA ARG A 345 21.27 -31.64 0.79
C ARG A 345 20.08 -31.96 -0.13
N PHE A 346 19.42 -30.93 -0.67
CA PHE A 346 18.36 -31.10 -1.64
C PHE A 346 18.88 -31.80 -2.91
N VAL A 347 20.03 -31.38 -3.44
CA VAL A 347 20.65 -32.01 -4.62
C VAL A 347 20.92 -33.49 -4.39
N GLU A 348 21.43 -33.88 -3.22
CA GLU A 348 21.65 -35.29 -2.89
C GLU A 348 20.33 -36.07 -2.85
N GLN A 349 19.28 -35.52 -2.24
CA GLN A 349 17.98 -36.17 -2.10
C GLN A 349 17.33 -36.45 -3.45
N VAL A 350 17.49 -35.55 -4.42
CA VAL A 350 16.81 -35.65 -5.73
C VAL A 350 17.70 -36.14 -6.87
N ALA A 351 18.96 -36.49 -6.59
CA ALA A 351 19.96 -36.85 -7.61
C ALA A 351 19.57 -38.06 -8.46
N ASP A 352 18.96 -39.06 -7.84
CA ASP A 352 18.62 -40.35 -8.47
C ASP A 352 17.13 -40.47 -8.80
N LEU A 353 16.36 -39.39 -8.60
CA LEU A 353 14.93 -39.37 -8.93
C LEU A 353 14.72 -39.37 -10.45
N PRO A 354 13.64 -40.02 -10.94
CA PRO A 354 13.19 -39.86 -12.31
C PRO A 354 12.93 -38.38 -12.64
N PRO A 355 13.15 -37.93 -13.90
CA PRO A 355 13.04 -36.52 -14.27
C PRO A 355 11.77 -35.82 -13.80
N HIS A 356 10.59 -36.44 -13.95
CA HIS A 356 9.32 -35.84 -13.53
C HIS A 356 9.24 -35.60 -12.02
N GLN A 357 9.73 -36.53 -11.19
CA GLN A 357 9.73 -36.38 -9.73
C GLN A 357 10.73 -35.33 -9.28
N ARG A 358 11.87 -35.25 -9.97
CA ARG A 358 12.88 -34.20 -9.76
C ARG A 358 12.30 -32.82 -10.03
N GLU A 359 11.64 -32.62 -11.17
CA GLU A 359 11.00 -31.35 -11.51
C GLU A 359 9.90 -30.97 -10.50
N SER A 360 9.08 -31.94 -10.09
CA SER A 360 8.06 -31.73 -9.05
C SER A 360 8.69 -31.30 -7.72
N ALA A 361 9.77 -31.95 -7.29
CA ALA A 361 10.48 -31.61 -6.05
C ALA A 361 11.09 -30.20 -6.11
N ILE A 362 11.64 -29.79 -7.26
CA ILE A 362 12.16 -28.42 -7.48
C ILE A 362 11.02 -27.40 -7.33
N VAL A 363 9.89 -27.62 -8.00
CA VAL A 363 8.72 -26.73 -7.93
C VAL A 363 8.21 -26.63 -6.50
N GLN A 364 8.10 -27.75 -5.77
CA GLN A 364 7.65 -27.75 -4.38
C GLN A 364 8.54 -26.90 -3.47
N GLN A 365 9.87 -27.05 -3.57
CA GLN A 365 10.80 -26.25 -2.76
C GLN A 365 10.68 -24.77 -3.07
N LEU A 366 10.71 -24.40 -4.34
CA LEU A 366 10.64 -23.00 -4.74
C LEU A 366 9.27 -22.39 -4.40
N ALA A 367 8.17 -23.06 -4.70
CA ALA A 367 6.82 -22.59 -4.38
C ALA A 367 6.57 -22.41 -2.87
N ALA A 368 7.28 -23.17 -2.02
CA ALA A 368 7.28 -23.02 -0.57
C ALA A 368 8.22 -21.92 -0.04
N GLY A 369 8.88 -21.17 -0.94
CA GLY A 369 9.79 -20.09 -0.56
C GLY A 369 11.21 -20.54 -0.21
N ASN A 370 11.60 -21.79 -0.48
CA ASN A 370 12.98 -22.25 -0.27
C ASN A 370 13.92 -21.78 -1.38
N LEU A 371 14.30 -20.52 -1.29
CA LEU A 371 15.25 -19.85 -2.17
C LEU A 371 16.10 -18.87 -1.35
N PRO A 372 17.31 -18.51 -1.83
CA PRO A 372 18.19 -17.54 -1.14
C PRO A 372 17.50 -16.20 -0.91
N ASP A 373 17.60 -15.61 0.28
CA ASP A 373 16.92 -14.35 0.61
C ASP A 373 17.37 -13.20 -0.28
N ARG A 374 18.63 -13.20 -0.71
CA ARG A 374 19.12 -12.23 -1.69
C ARG A 374 18.36 -12.25 -3.03
N LEU A 375 17.72 -13.36 -3.42
CA LEU A 375 16.89 -13.40 -4.64
C LEU A 375 15.57 -12.62 -4.49
N ARG A 376 15.14 -12.35 -3.25
CA ARG A 376 13.94 -11.56 -2.93
C ARG A 376 14.16 -10.06 -3.19
N ALA A 377 15.41 -9.61 -3.18
CA ALA A 377 15.78 -8.26 -3.55
C ALA A 377 15.82 -8.08 -5.08
N PHE A 378 14.64 -8.03 -5.71
CA PHE A 378 14.54 -7.81 -7.16
C PHE A 378 15.29 -6.52 -7.56
N THR A 379 16.03 -6.59 -8.66
CA THR A 379 16.78 -5.47 -9.23
C THR A 379 15.94 -4.74 -10.27
N PRO A 380 15.81 -3.40 -10.19
CA PRO A 380 15.17 -2.62 -11.24
C PRO A 380 16.05 -2.57 -12.50
N ILE A 381 15.45 -2.82 -13.65
CA ILE A 381 16.04 -2.63 -14.97
C ILE A 381 15.37 -1.41 -15.59
N LYS A 382 16.17 -0.36 -15.85
CA LYS A 382 15.71 0.87 -16.50
C LYS A 382 16.22 0.87 -17.93
N VAL A 383 15.33 1.07 -18.90
CA VAL A 383 15.67 1.08 -20.32
C VAL A 383 15.03 2.27 -21.01
N THR A 384 15.79 2.89 -21.90
CA THR A 384 15.25 3.82 -22.90
C THR A 384 15.27 3.10 -24.24
N ALA A 385 14.12 3.00 -24.89
CA ALA A 385 14.01 2.32 -26.19
C ALA A 385 12.92 2.96 -27.04
N ALA A 386 13.09 2.90 -28.36
CA ALA A 386 12.10 3.39 -29.31
C ALA A 386 10.98 2.36 -29.55
N ASP A 387 9.76 2.85 -29.70
CA ASP A 387 8.61 2.08 -30.21
C ASP A 387 8.74 1.77 -31.72
N ALA A 388 7.73 1.12 -32.30
CA ALA A 388 7.73 0.78 -33.73
C ALA A 388 7.67 2.01 -34.66
N THR A 389 7.26 3.17 -34.15
CA THR A 389 7.21 4.44 -34.89
C THR A 389 8.44 5.33 -34.67
N GLY A 390 9.35 4.95 -33.78
CA GLY A 390 10.57 5.67 -33.48
C GLY A 390 10.48 6.62 -32.27
N ASN A 391 9.38 6.64 -31.52
CA ASN A 391 9.27 7.46 -30.31
C ASN A 391 10.01 6.78 -29.15
N GLU A 392 10.84 7.52 -28.43
CA GLU A 392 11.54 7.01 -27.25
C GLU A 392 10.61 6.92 -26.04
N HIS A 393 10.69 5.79 -25.34
CA HIS A 393 10.01 5.53 -24.09
C HIS A 393 11.00 5.16 -22.98
N SER A 394 10.64 5.52 -21.74
CA SER A 394 11.31 5.05 -20.52
C SER A 394 10.54 3.87 -19.95
N LEU A 395 11.17 2.70 -19.86
CA LEU A 395 10.56 1.49 -19.29
C LEU A 395 11.36 1.02 -18.08
N THR A 396 10.67 0.73 -16.98
CA THR A 396 11.26 0.11 -15.78
C THR A 396 10.54 -1.19 -15.44
N TYR A 397 11.29 -2.27 -15.23
CA TYR A 397 10.77 -3.56 -14.75
C TYR A 397 11.70 -4.18 -13.69
N MET A 398 11.18 -5.13 -12.91
CA MET A 398 11.92 -5.77 -11.81
C MET A 398 12.38 -7.18 -12.20
N VAL A 399 13.64 -7.55 -11.96
CA VAL A 399 14.17 -8.91 -12.24
C VAL A 399 14.85 -9.51 -11.00
N THR A 400 14.82 -10.84 -10.84
CA THR A 400 15.64 -11.50 -9.82
C THR A 400 17.14 -11.20 -10.06
N PRO A 401 17.91 -10.88 -9.01
CA PRO A 401 19.32 -10.48 -9.16
C PRO A 401 20.22 -11.63 -9.65
N ASP A 402 19.75 -12.86 -9.57
CA ASP A 402 20.42 -14.08 -10.02
C ASP A 402 19.37 -15.10 -10.51
N TYR A 403 19.83 -16.25 -10.97
CA TYR A 403 19.01 -17.37 -11.39
C TYR A 403 18.37 -18.09 -10.19
N LEU A 404 17.18 -18.67 -10.39
CA LEU A 404 16.49 -19.45 -9.36
C LEU A 404 17.39 -20.55 -8.79
N ALA A 405 17.36 -20.67 -7.47
CA ALA A 405 18.17 -21.59 -6.69
C ALA A 405 17.38 -22.09 -5.49
N VAL A 406 17.67 -23.32 -5.07
CA VAL A 406 17.09 -23.91 -3.85
C VAL A 406 18.13 -23.85 -2.73
N GLY A 407 17.71 -23.44 -1.54
CA GLY A 407 18.54 -23.31 -0.34
C GLY A 407 18.57 -21.89 0.22
N ALA A 408 19.37 -21.70 1.28
CA ALA A 408 19.59 -20.39 1.92
C ALA A 408 20.82 -19.68 1.33
N ASP A 409 21.04 -18.40 1.63
CA ASP A 409 22.18 -17.61 1.12
C ASP A 409 23.56 -18.26 1.37
N GLY A 410 23.72 -19.01 2.46
CA GLY A 410 24.96 -19.73 2.80
C GLY A 410 25.12 -21.12 2.18
N ASP A 411 24.04 -21.75 1.71
CA ASP A 411 24.06 -23.07 1.05
C ASP A 411 22.88 -23.19 0.09
N TYR A 412 23.14 -22.88 -1.18
CA TYR A 412 22.19 -22.99 -2.28
C TYR A 412 22.84 -23.56 -3.53
N VAL A 413 21.99 -24.11 -4.40
CA VAL A 413 22.41 -24.52 -5.75
C VAL A 413 21.44 -23.91 -6.77
N ARG A 414 21.97 -23.22 -7.79
CA ARG A 414 21.17 -22.76 -8.94
C ARG A 414 20.55 -23.96 -9.64
N MET A 415 19.22 -23.90 -9.85
CA MET A 415 18.43 -25.03 -10.36
C MET A 415 18.01 -24.79 -11.82
N PRO A 416 18.76 -25.31 -12.80
CA PRO A 416 18.20 -25.64 -14.11
C PRO A 416 16.94 -26.50 -13.97
N MET A 417 15.89 -26.15 -14.72
CA MET A 417 14.61 -26.87 -14.71
C MET A 417 13.95 -26.74 -16.09
N THR A 418 12.88 -27.50 -16.29
CA THR A 418 12.08 -27.43 -17.51
C THR A 418 11.34 -26.09 -17.62
N PRO A 419 11.00 -25.64 -18.85
CA PRO A 419 10.16 -24.47 -19.05
C PRO A 419 8.78 -24.59 -18.38
N MET A 420 8.24 -25.81 -18.23
CA MET A 420 6.95 -26.05 -17.56
C MET A 420 7.06 -25.72 -16.06
N SER A 421 8.08 -26.24 -15.38
CA SER A 421 8.36 -25.92 -13.97
C SER A 421 8.69 -24.44 -13.78
N ALA A 422 9.51 -23.86 -14.66
CA ALA A 422 9.85 -22.45 -14.63
C ALA A 422 8.61 -21.56 -14.76
N GLN A 423 7.70 -21.89 -15.68
CA GLN A 423 6.44 -21.16 -15.85
C GLN A 423 5.55 -21.29 -14.61
N ALA A 424 5.37 -22.49 -14.07
CA ALA A 424 4.55 -22.69 -12.87
C ALA A 424 5.04 -21.85 -11.67
N ILE A 425 6.37 -21.75 -11.50
CA ILE A 425 6.98 -20.90 -10.47
C ILE A 425 6.79 -19.42 -10.79
N ALA A 426 7.00 -19.00 -12.04
CA ALA A 426 6.76 -17.62 -12.46
C ALA A 426 5.31 -17.20 -12.19
N ASP A 427 4.34 -18.04 -12.56
CA ASP A 427 2.93 -17.80 -12.35
C ASP A 427 2.60 -17.65 -10.86
N ARG A 428 3.10 -18.57 -10.04
CA ARG A 428 2.92 -18.56 -8.58
C ARG A 428 3.44 -17.28 -7.94
N PHE A 429 4.49 -16.69 -8.48
CA PHE A 429 5.14 -15.49 -7.95
C PHE A 429 4.70 -14.20 -8.64
N GLY A 430 3.66 -14.21 -9.47
CA GLY A 430 3.24 -12.99 -10.19
C GLY A 430 4.31 -12.48 -11.17
N CYS A 431 5.13 -13.38 -11.69
CA CYS A 431 6.25 -13.11 -12.59
C CYS A 431 6.00 -13.65 -14.00
N THR A 432 6.88 -13.30 -14.93
CA THR A 432 7.01 -13.86 -16.27
C THR A 432 8.43 -14.36 -16.51
N LEU A 433 8.61 -15.19 -17.55
CA LEU A 433 9.92 -15.52 -18.09
C LEU A 433 10.36 -14.40 -19.06
N PRO A 434 11.67 -14.09 -19.15
CA PRO A 434 12.15 -12.98 -19.97
C PRO A 434 12.02 -13.28 -21.48
N THR A 435 12.04 -12.25 -22.30
CA THR A 435 12.32 -12.38 -23.75
C THR A 435 13.82 -12.27 -24.02
N ALA A 436 14.26 -12.56 -25.25
CA ALA A 436 15.66 -12.32 -25.64
C ALA A 436 16.09 -10.86 -25.45
N ARG A 437 15.21 -9.91 -25.80
CA ARG A 437 15.44 -8.46 -25.63
C ARG A 437 15.62 -8.09 -24.16
N MET A 438 14.84 -8.67 -23.26
CA MET A 438 15.01 -8.46 -21.83
C MET A 438 16.34 -9.04 -21.33
N VAL A 439 16.75 -10.21 -21.81
CA VAL A 439 18.06 -10.79 -21.47
C VAL A 439 19.22 -9.90 -21.97
N ASP A 440 19.06 -9.17 -23.09
CA ASP A 440 20.04 -8.15 -23.52
C ASP A 440 20.07 -6.96 -22.54
N GLN A 441 18.90 -6.43 -22.17
CA GLN A 441 18.77 -5.30 -21.25
C GLN A 441 19.28 -5.62 -19.84
N ILE A 442 19.02 -6.83 -19.35
CA ILE A 442 19.54 -7.35 -18.08
C ILE A 442 21.06 -7.42 -18.11
N ASP A 443 21.67 -7.89 -19.22
CA ASP A 443 23.13 -7.88 -19.34
C ASP A 443 23.71 -6.46 -19.34
N GLN A 444 23.08 -5.51 -20.03
CA GLN A 444 23.51 -4.11 -20.06
C GLN A 444 23.50 -3.47 -18.66
N ASN A 445 22.57 -3.87 -17.79
CA ASN A 445 22.41 -3.35 -16.42
C ASN A 445 23.16 -4.19 -15.35
N ALA A 446 23.73 -5.34 -15.71
CA ALA A 446 24.38 -6.22 -14.75
C ALA A 446 25.73 -5.67 -14.28
N VAL A 447 25.89 -5.54 -12.97
CA VAL A 447 27.14 -5.11 -12.31
C VAL A 447 28.12 -6.26 -12.07
N VAL A 448 27.64 -7.51 -12.08
CA VAL A 448 28.49 -8.71 -11.98
C VAL A 448 28.44 -9.48 -13.30
N LYS A 449 29.47 -9.35 -14.13
CA LYS A 449 29.59 -10.09 -15.40
C LYS A 449 30.69 -11.14 -15.28
N LEU A 450 30.32 -12.41 -15.38
CA LEU A 450 31.27 -13.51 -15.25
C LEU A 450 31.45 -14.26 -16.57
N ALA A 451 32.68 -14.71 -16.81
CA ALA A 451 32.98 -15.53 -17.97
C ALA A 451 32.28 -16.90 -17.84
N PRO A 452 31.65 -17.38 -18.91
CA PRO A 452 31.04 -18.70 -18.86
C PRO A 452 32.05 -19.84 -18.83
N ARG A 453 31.69 -20.96 -18.17
CA ARG A 453 32.57 -22.13 -18.02
C ARG A 453 31.88 -23.41 -18.49
N PRO A 454 32.15 -23.86 -19.73
CA PRO A 454 31.50 -25.05 -20.26
C PRO A 454 31.98 -26.33 -19.57
N LEU A 455 31.03 -27.18 -19.19
CA LEU A 455 31.20 -28.57 -18.80
C LEU A 455 30.78 -29.49 -19.96
N THR A 456 31.53 -30.57 -20.20
CA THR A 456 31.33 -31.48 -21.36
C THR A 456 30.71 -32.82 -20.98
N GLU A 457 30.74 -33.20 -19.70
CA GLU A 457 30.30 -34.52 -19.23
C GLU A 457 29.02 -34.43 -18.40
N ARG A 458 28.17 -35.47 -18.50
CA ARG A 458 26.97 -35.68 -17.67
C ARG A 458 26.14 -34.43 -17.45
N ARG A 459 25.86 -33.70 -18.52
CA ARG A 459 25.36 -32.32 -18.49
C ARG A 459 24.00 -32.13 -17.82
N GLU A 460 23.18 -33.19 -17.78
CA GLU A 460 21.82 -33.19 -17.22
C GLU A 460 21.76 -33.68 -15.77
N ALA A 461 22.90 -34.12 -15.20
CA ALA A 461 22.96 -34.65 -13.84
C ALA A 461 22.99 -33.52 -12.79
N LEU A 462 22.28 -33.70 -11.67
CA LEU A 462 22.25 -32.68 -10.61
C LEU A 462 23.60 -32.42 -9.96
N ARG A 463 24.46 -33.43 -9.89
CA ARG A 463 25.86 -33.26 -9.44
C ARG A 463 26.62 -32.26 -10.34
N THR A 464 26.34 -32.25 -11.64
CA THR A 464 26.90 -31.28 -12.59
C THR A 464 26.31 -29.89 -12.35
N PHE A 465 25.05 -29.77 -11.90
CA PHE A 465 24.45 -28.49 -11.56
C PHE A 465 25.13 -27.89 -10.32
N ALA A 466 25.35 -28.71 -9.28
CA ALA A 466 26.10 -28.33 -8.09
C ALA A 466 27.56 -27.96 -8.41
N GLN A 467 28.24 -28.73 -9.26
CA GLN A 467 29.59 -28.41 -9.73
C GLN A 467 29.62 -27.06 -10.45
N HIS A 468 28.69 -26.81 -11.37
CA HIS A 468 28.64 -25.55 -12.09
C HIS A 468 28.28 -24.37 -11.18
N ASN A 469 27.43 -24.59 -10.17
CA ASN A 469 27.15 -23.60 -9.13
C ASN A 469 28.43 -23.20 -8.39
N ALA A 470 29.24 -24.18 -7.95
CA ALA A 470 30.51 -23.92 -7.27
C ALA A 470 31.50 -23.15 -8.16
N ILE A 471 31.55 -23.47 -9.46
CA ILE A 471 32.38 -22.73 -10.44
C ILE A 471 31.92 -21.28 -10.56
N ILE A 472 30.61 -21.03 -10.62
CA ILE A 472 30.07 -19.66 -10.66
C ILE A 472 30.41 -18.92 -9.37
N GLU A 473 30.25 -19.54 -8.20
CA GLU A 473 30.57 -18.88 -6.92
C GLU A 473 32.05 -18.59 -6.74
N SER A 474 32.92 -19.50 -7.18
CA SER A 474 34.36 -19.25 -7.21
C SER A 474 34.71 -18.05 -8.11
N GLN A 475 34.07 -17.90 -9.27
CA GLN A 475 34.25 -16.73 -10.12
C GLN A 475 33.63 -15.46 -9.55
N ARG A 476 32.48 -15.59 -8.86
CA ARG A 476 31.76 -14.47 -8.24
C ARG A 476 32.55 -13.87 -7.08
N ALA A 477 33.29 -14.70 -6.33
CA ALA A 477 34.16 -14.28 -5.23
C ALA A 477 33.48 -13.29 -4.25
N GLY A 478 32.20 -13.52 -3.94
CA GLY A 478 31.42 -12.69 -3.02
C GLY A 478 30.83 -11.41 -3.62
N ALA A 479 31.07 -11.09 -4.90
CA ALA A 479 30.49 -9.91 -5.54
C ALA A 479 28.95 -9.93 -5.49
N ALA A 480 28.35 -8.84 -5.00
CA ALA A 480 26.90 -8.69 -4.89
C ALA A 480 26.29 -7.93 -6.07
N GLY A 481 24.99 -8.12 -6.30
CA GLY A 481 24.24 -7.44 -7.37
C GLY A 481 23.85 -8.36 -8.53
N LEU A 482 23.25 -7.75 -9.56
CA LEU A 482 22.72 -8.42 -10.74
C LEU A 482 23.84 -9.14 -11.51
N ILE A 483 23.74 -10.46 -11.60
CA ILE A 483 24.73 -11.33 -12.26
C ILE A 483 24.32 -11.71 -13.67
N CYS A 484 25.26 -11.69 -14.63
CA CYS A 484 25.04 -12.11 -16.02
C CYS A 484 26.21 -12.92 -16.61
N GLY A 485 25.95 -13.52 -17.77
CA GLY A 485 26.92 -14.26 -18.59
C GLY A 485 26.91 -15.78 -18.38
N VAL A 486 26.60 -16.26 -17.18
CA VAL A 486 26.91 -17.65 -16.77
C VAL A 486 25.90 -18.73 -17.17
N LYS A 487 24.70 -18.40 -17.65
CA LYS A 487 23.69 -19.37 -18.11
C LYS A 487 23.07 -18.97 -19.45
N LYS A 488 22.40 -19.94 -20.08
CA LYS A 488 21.39 -19.74 -21.13
C LYS A 488 20.05 -19.53 -20.44
N ASP A 489 19.51 -18.33 -20.54
CA ASP A 489 18.20 -18.00 -20.00
C ASP A 489 17.10 -18.72 -20.81
N LEU A 490 16.12 -19.29 -20.11
CA LEU A 490 14.85 -19.69 -20.72
C LEU A 490 14.10 -18.43 -21.14
N VAL A 491 13.68 -18.35 -22.40
CA VAL A 491 13.02 -17.15 -22.95
C VAL A 491 11.67 -17.43 -23.58
N LEU A 492 10.81 -16.42 -23.63
CA LEU A 492 9.58 -16.40 -24.42
C LEU A 492 9.84 -15.89 -25.84
N THR A 493 9.24 -16.55 -26.83
CA THR A 493 9.35 -16.19 -28.25
C THR A 493 8.24 -16.86 -29.06
N ASN A 494 7.78 -16.17 -30.12
CA ASN A 494 6.82 -16.72 -31.08
C ASN A 494 7.33 -17.97 -31.81
N ARG A 495 8.66 -18.20 -31.86
CA ARG A 495 9.25 -19.42 -32.45
C ARG A 495 8.84 -20.71 -31.75
N LEU A 496 8.28 -20.63 -30.54
CA LEU A 496 7.70 -21.76 -29.83
C LEU A 496 6.41 -22.26 -30.51
N ALA A 497 5.67 -21.40 -31.20
CA ALA A 497 4.49 -21.78 -31.97
C ALA A 497 4.84 -22.52 -33.27
N GLU A 498 5.99 -22.20 -33.88
CA GLU A 498 6.50 -22.88 -35.09
C GLU A 498 6.81 -24.37 -34.84
N ARG A 499 7.22 -24.70 -33.61
CA ARG A 499 7.61 -26.05 -33.20
C ARG A 499 7.08 -26.35 -31.79
N PRO A 500 5.82 -26.83 -31.67
CA PRO A 500 5.26 -27.22 -30.39
C PRO A 500 6.13 -28.24 -29.65
N GLY A 501 6.15 -28.16 -28.32
CA GLY A 501 6.92 -29.09 -27.48
C GLY A 501 8.43 -28.82 -27.42
N ARG A 502 8.87 -27.59 -27.75
CA ARG A 502 10.27 -27.15 -27.67
C ARG A 502 10.51 -26.18 -26.51
N VAL A 503 11.78 -25.98 -26.18
CA VAL A 503 12.26 -24.94 -25.25
C VAL A 503 13.05 -23.89 -26.02
N ALA A 504 12.85 -22.62 -25.71
CA ALA A 504 13.64 -21.53 -26.24
C ALA A 504 14.69 -21.06 -25.22
N ILE A 505 15.95 -21.06 -25.64
CA ILE A 505 17.09 -20.65 -24.83
C ILE A 505 17.91 -19.57 -25.53
N TYR A 506 18.45 -18.63 -24.75
CA TYR A 506 19.24 -17.50 -25.25
C TYR A 506 20.26 -17.03 -24.20
N GLY A 507 21.34 -16.39 -24.63
CA GLY A 507 22.32 -15.77 -23.73
C GLY A 507 23.63 -16.54 -23.69
N TRP A 508 24.10 -16.91 -22.50
CA TRP A 508 25.44 -17.46 -22.25
C TRP A 508 26.49 -16.54 -22.91
N ARG A 509 26.88 -15.45 -22.25
CA ARG A 509 27.53 -14.32 -22.93
C ARG A 509 29.03 -14.28 -22.75
N ARG A 510 29.73 -13.78 -23.77
CA ARG A 510 31.12 -13.32 -23.64
C ARG A 510 31.16 -12.08 -22.75
N LEU A 511 32.33 -11.78 -22.18
CA LEU A 511 32.53 -10.54 -21.41
C LEU A 511 32.33 -9.26 -22.25
N SER A 512 32.42 -9.37 -23.58
CA SER A 512 32.05 -8.30 -24.52
C SER A 512 30.53 -8.05 -24.62
N GLY A 513 29.70 -8.86 -23.96
CA GLY A 513 28.23 -8.79 -24.02
C GLY A 513 27.60 -9.62 -25.15
N GLU A 514 28.40 -10.12 -26.09
CA GLU A 514 27.91 -10.93 -27.22
C GLU A 514 27.34 -12.29 -26.74
N PRO A 515 26.11 -12.67 -27.16
CA PRO A 515 25.54 -13.96 -26.82
C PRO A 515 26.26 -15.10 -27.57
N ILE A 516 26.72 -16.12 -26.84
CA ILE A 516 27.25 -17.36 -27.45
C ILE A 516 26.08 -18.24 -27.90
N GLN A 517 24.97 -18.23 -27.15
CA GLN A 517 23.73 -18.93 -27.48
C GLN A 517 22.73 -17.97 -28.14
N PRO A 518 22.53 -18.04 -29.47
CA PRO A 518 21.40 -17.35 -30.11
C PRO A 518 20.07 -18.00 -29.70
N VAL A 519 18.95 -17.30 -29.95
CA VAL A 519 17.61 -17.85 -29.70
C VAL A 519 17.44 -19.12 -30.52
N THR A 520 17.30 -20.25 -29.85
CA THR A 520 17.14 -21.57 -30.49
C THR A 520 16.03 -22.38 -29.85
N THR A 521 15.32 -23.15 -30.66
CA THR A 521 14.24 -24.07 -30.26
C THR A 521 14.54 -25.51 -30.68
N VAL A 522 15.82 -25.88 -30.81
CA VAL A 522 16.25 -27.22 -31.26
C VAL A 522 15.97 -28.32 -30.24
N HIS A 523 15.96 -27.99 -28.95
CA HIS A 523 15.77 -28.95 -27.87
C HIS A 523 14.29 -29.16 -27.53
N THR A 524 13.93 -30.36 -27.07
CA THR A 524 12.59 -30.66 -26.57
C THR A 524 12.33 -29.89 -25.28
N ARG A 525 11.05 -29.65 -24.94
CA ARG A 525 10.66 -28.99 -23.69
C ARG A 525 11.09 -29.74 -22.41
N THR A 526 11.51 -31.00 -22.54
CA THR A 526 12.00 -31.84 -21.45
C THR A 526 13.52 -31.80 -21.29
N TYR A 527 14.26 -31.22 -22.24
CA TYR A 527 15.71 -31.11 -22.17
C TYR A 527 16.12 -30.11 -21.10
N VAL A 528 16.98 -30.51 -20.17
CA VAL A 528 17.53 -29.63 -19.13
C VAL A 528 18.99 -29.96 -18.88
N ASP A 529 19.90 -29.01 -19.10
CA ASP A 529 21.31 -29.15 -18.76
C ASP A 529 21.79 -28.10 -17.74
N TYR A 530 23.01 -28.28 -17.22
CA TYR A 530 23.63 -27.38 -16.23
C TYR A 530 23.71 -25.93 -16.68
N SER A 531 23.63 -25.66 -17.99
CA SER A 531 23.77 -24.33 -18.56
C SER A 531 22.44 -23.57 -18.60
N HIS A 532 21.29 -24.20 -18.39
CA HIS A 532 20.04 -23.46 -18.29
C HIS A 532 20.00 -22.57 -17.05
N GLY A 533 19.36 -21.41 -17.23
CA GLY A 533 19.09 -20.43 -16.21
C GLY A 533 17.64 -20.01 -16.27
N VAL A 534 17.01 -19.91 -15.10
CA VAL A 534 15.67 -19.36 -14.95
C VAL A 534 15.78 -18.07 -14.15
N ARG A 535 15.36 -16.95 -14.73
CA ARG A 535 15.16 -15.68 -14.04
C ARG A 535 13.70 -15.33 -14.07
N LEU A 536 13.26 -14.64 -13.04
CA LEU A 536 11.90 -14.13 -12.96
C LEU A 536 11.90 -12.63 -13.18
N VAL A 537 10.98 -12.18 -14.01
CA VAL A 537 10.70 -10.75 -14.20
C VAL A 537 9.31 -10.47 -13.66
N GLY A 538 9.13 -9.41 -12.88
CA GLY A 538 7.80 -8.98 -12.42
C GLY A 538 6.87 -8.70 -13.60
N ARG A 539 5.59 -9.08 -13.47
CA ARG A 539 4.57 -8.76 -14.48
C ARG A 539 4.24 -7.27 -14.51
N GLU A 540 4.27 -6.61 -13.36
CA GLU A 540 4.06 -5.17 -13.22
C GLU A 540 5.30 -4.40 -13.67
N MET A 541 5.06 -3.35 -14.45
CA MET A 541 6.08 -2.52 -15.10
C MET A 541 5.68 -1.06 -15.05
N LEU A 542 6.59 -0.18 -15.45
CA LEU A 542 6.32 1.25 -15.60
C LEU A 542 6.78 1.73 -16.95
N LEU A 543 5.86 2.28 -17.73
CA LEU A 543 6.13 2.90 -19.01
C LEU A 543 5.91 4.41 -18.88
N ASP A 544 6.94 5.19 -19.12
CA ASP A 544 6.96 6.65 -18.95
C ASP A 544 6.47 7.08 -17.55
N GLY A 545 6.88 6.29 -16.55
CA GLY A 545 6.45 6.40 -15.15
C GLY A 545 5.09 5.77 -14.86
N GLN A 546 4.22 5.57 -15.84
CA GLN A 546 2.87 5.06 -15.60
C GLN A 546 2.83 3.54 -15.42
N PRO A 547 2.05 3.00 -14.46
CA PRO A 547 1.87 1.56 -14.30
C PRO A 547 1.37 0.88 -15.58
N THR A 548 1.98 -0.25 -15.92
CA THR A 548 1.57 -1.12 -17.02
C THR A 548 1.99 -2.57 -16.73
N THR A 549 1.74 -3.49 -17.66
CA THR A 549 2.12 -4.90 -17.50
C THR A 549 2.98 -5.40 -18.65
N PHE A 550 3.77 -6.45 -18.40
CA PHE A 550 4.51 -7.19 -19.42
C PHE A 550 3.62 -7.50 -20.62
N THR A 551 2.44 -8.10 -20.37
CA THR A 551 1.49 -8.51 -21.41
C THR A 551 1.04 -7.32 -22.24
N ALA A 552 0.64 -6.21 -21.61
CA ALA A 552 0.19 -5.01 -22.33
C ALA A 552 1.26 -4.48 -23.29
N ILE A 553 2.54 -4.51 -22.91
CA ILE A 553 3.65 -4.07 -23.78
C ILE A 553 3.91 -5.08 -24.89
N VAL A 554 4.09 -6.36 -24.57
CA VAL A 554 4.57 -7.34 -25.58
C VAL A 554 3.51 -7.73 -26.60
N THR A 555 2.21 -7.56 -26.31
CA THR A 555 1.14 -7.81 -27.30
C THR A 555 0.82 -6.60 -28.16
N ASP A 556 1.27 -5.41 -27.78
CA ASP A 556 0.98 -4.17 -28.51
C ASP A 556 1.90 -4.03 -29.73
N ASN A 557 1.31 -3.72 -30.89
CA ASN A 557 2.04 -3.62 -32.15
C ASN A 557 3.10 -2.52 -32.16
N ASN A 558 2.87 -1.44 -31.42
CA ASN A 558 3.78 -0.31 -31.35
C ASN A 558 4.81 -0.48 -30.22
N LEU A 559 4.40 -0.96 -29.04
CA LEU A 559 5.26 -1.04 -27.84
C LEU A 559 6.08 -2.33 -27.75
N ALA A 560 5.71 -3.41 -28.45
CA ALA A 560 6.45 -4.67 -28.39
C ALA A 560 7.98 -4.57 -28.61
N PRO A 561 8.51 -3.72 -29.50
CA PRO A 561 9.96 -3.55 -29.69
C PRO A 561 10.73 -3.16 -28.41
N LEU A 562 10.06 -2.56 -27.42
CA LEU A 562 10.66 -2.24 -26.12
C LEU A 562 11.14 -3.51 -25.40
N LEU A 563 10.40 -4.62 -25.56
CA LEU A 563 10.61 -5.87 -24.82
C LEU A 563 10.72 -7.11 -25.71
N SER A 564 10.61 -7.03 -27.03
CA SER A 564 10.65 -8.19 -27.93
C SER A 564 11.37 -7.86 -29.24
N SER A 565 12.39 -8.65 -29.56
CA SER A 565 13.07 -8.59 -30.87
C SER A 565 12.33 -9.37 -31.96
N ALA A 566 11.22 -10.05 -31.63
CA ALA A 566 10.42 -10.86 -32.55
C ALA A 566 9.12 -10.14 -32.98
N GLY A 567 9.00 -8.85 -32.67
CA GLY A 567 7.74 -8.12 -32.77
C GLY A 567 6.74 -8.53 -31.69
N PRO A 568 5.45 -8.23 -31.88
CA PRO A 568 4.38 -8.54 -30.93
C PRO A 568 4.29 -10.03 -30.63
N LEU A 569 4.27 -10.37 -29.35
CA LEU A 569 4.21 -11.74 -28.88
C LEU A 569 2.76 -12.23 -28.78
N HIS A 570 2.52 -13.43 -29.31
CA HIS A 570 1.29 -14.19 -29.08
C HIS A 570 1.53 -15.45 -28.24
N VAL A 571 2.81 -15.84 -28.06
CA VAL A 571 3.21 -16.85 -27.07
C VAL A 571 3.71 -16.14 -25.82
N LEU A 572 2.86 -16.10 -24.80
CA LEU A 572 3.12 -15.36 -23.55
C LEU A 572 3.53 -16.26 -22.38
N THR A 573 3.33 -17.58 -22.51
CA THR A 573 3.64 -18.57 -21.48
C THR A 573 4.06 -19.89 -22.12
N TYR A 574 4.74 -20.73 -21.34
CA TYR A 574 4.80 -22.16 -21.65
C TYR A 574 3.56 -22.87 -21.10
N PRO A 575 3.02 -23.91 -21.76
CA PRO A 575 1.96 -24.72 -21.17
C PRO A 575 2.48 -25.40 -19.90
N THR A 576 1.80 -25.24 -18.78
CA THR A 576 2.02 -26.01 -17.55
C THR A 576 1.26 -27.34 -17.62
N GLU A 577 1.70 -28.32 -16.84
CA GLU A 577 1.03 -29.64 -16.73
C GLU A 577 -0.07 -29.63 -15.65
#